data_AF-A0A8J6GT59-F1
#
_entry.id   AF-A0A8J6GT59-F1
#
_cell.length_a   1.000
_cell.length_b   1.000
_cell.length_c   1.000
_cell.angle_alpha   90.00
_cell.angle_beta   90.00
_cell.angle_gamma   90.00
#
_symmetry.space_group_name_H-M   'P 1'
#
loop_
_entity.id
_entity.type
_entity.pdbx_description
1 polymer ?
#
loop_
_entity_poly.entity_id
_entity_poly.type
_entity_poly.pdbx_seq_one_letter_code
_entity_poly.pdbx_strand_id
1 'polypeptide(L)'
;MPVAGSELKLQPAAQQQGAEAPRHGELQYLGQVEHIMRCGFKKDCTGTGTLSVLGMQARYNLRDYLGQGVDQLQKVIDTIKTSPDDRRIIMCAWNPKDLPLMALPSCHALCQFYVANRELSCQLYQRSGVMGLGVPFNIASYALLTYMIAHITGLKLSCFQKTWL
;
A
#
# COMPACT_ATOMS: atom_id res chain seq x y z
N MET A 1 1.75 19.64 26.99
CA MET A 1 2.94 18.96 26.44
C MET A 1 2.45 17.69 25.76
N PRO A 2 2.81 17.40 24.49
CA PRO A 2 2.47 16.11 23.88
C PRO A 2 3.16 14.98 24.65
N VAL A 3 2.44 13.88 24.90
CA VAL A 3 2.94 12.71 25.64
C VAL A 3 3.15 11.59 24.62
N ALA A 4 4.41 11.27 24.32
CA ALA A 4 4.77 10.13 23.47
C ALA A 4 4.85 8.85 24.31
N GLY A 5 4.51 7.70 23.72
CA GLY A 5 4.56 6.39 24.38
C GLY A 5 6.00 5.99 24.72
N SER A 6 6.18 5.24 25.81
CA SER A 6 7.51 4.89 26.37
C SER A 6 8.47 4.14 25.42
N GLU A 7 7.95 3.62 24.31
CA GLU A 7 8.70 2.89 23.27
C GLU A 7 9.41 3.81 22.26
N LEU A 8 9.06 5.11 22.21
CA LEU A 8 9.69 6.12 21.35
C LEU A 8 10.92 6.73 22.03
N LYS A 9 12.06 6.04 21.98
CA LYS A 9 13.37 6.64 22.32
C LYS A 9 14.01 7.24 21.06
N LEU A 10 13.68 8.49 20.75
CA LEU A 10 14.25 9.25 19.63
C LEU A 10 15.72 9.62 19.88
N GLN A 11 16.63 9.15 19.02
CA GLN A 11 17.99 9.69 18.91
C GLN A 11 18.01 10.83 17.86
N PRO A 12 18.80 11.89 18.06
CA PRO A 12 18.88 13.02 17.11
C PRO A 12 19.47 12.57 15.76
N ALA A 13 18.87 13.07 14.68
CA ALA A 13 19.11 12.67 13.28
C ALA A 13 20.53 12.91 12.74
N ALA A 14 21.43 13.51 13.51
CA ALA A 14 22.78 13.88 13.07
C ALA A 14 23.81 12.73 13.17
N GLN A 15 23.48 11.59 13.77
CA GLN A 15 24.43 10.49 14.02
C GLN A 15 23.88 9.12 13.63
N GLN A 16 23.45 8.90 12.39
CA GLN A 16 23.10 7.55 11.93
C GLN A 16 23.53 7.29 10.47
N GLN A 17 24.84 7.33 10.20
CA GLN A 17 25.41 6.50 9.15
C GLN A 17 25.64 5.10 9.76
N GLY A 18 24.75 4.15 9.44
CA GLY A 18 24.90 2.74 9.81
C GLY A 18 23.95 2.18 10.88
N ALA A 19 22.90 2.89 11.30
CA ALA A 19 21.95 2.35 12.27
C ALA A 19 20.95 1.36 11.61
N GLU A 20 20.83 0.17 12.20
CA GLU A 20 19.87 -0.86 11.82
C GLU A 20 18.43 -0.32 11.97
N ALA A 21 17.60 -0.50 10.93
CA ALA A 21 16.22 -0.01 10.94
C ALA A 21 15.44 -0.64 12.11
N PRO A 22 14.58 0.11 12.83
CA PRO A 22 13.84 -0.42 13.98
C PRO A 22 12.99 -1.64 13.58
N ARG A 23 12.91 -2.63 14.49
CA ARG A 23 12.27 -3.95 14.28
C ARG A 23 10.84 -3.89 13.72
N HIS A 24 10.10 -2.82 13.99
CA HIS A 24 8.75 -2.58 13.50
C HIS A 24 8.74 -1.36 12.57
N GLY A 25 8.46 -1.56 11.28
CA GLY A 25 8.47 -0.48 10.27
C GLY A 25 7.52 0.68 10.61
N GLU A 26 6.42 0.38 11.31
CA GLU A 26 5.44 1.37 11.78
C GLU A 26 6.02 2.41 12.74
N LEU A 27 7.01 2.04 13.56
CA LEU A 27 7.64 2.98 14.50
C LEU A 27 8.42 4.10 13.78
N GLN A 28 8.86 3.87 12.55
CA GLN A 28 9.46 4.93 11.73
C GLN A 28 8.41 5.96 11.35
N TYR A 29 7.22 5.53 10.93
CA TYR A 29 6.10 6.42 10.64
C TYR A 29 5.67 7.22 11.88
N LEU A 30 5.50 6.55 13.04
CA LEU A 30 5.13 7.22 14.28
C LEU A 30 6.20 8.21 14.75
N GLY A 31 7.49 7.86 14.63
CA GLY A 31 8.58 8.79 14.94
C GLY A 31 8.61 10.01 14.02
N GLN A 32 8.24 9.85 12.74
CA GLN A 32 8.08 10.96 11.81
C GLN A 32 6.90 11.87 12.21
N VAL A 33 5.75 11.30 12.58
CA VAL A 33 4.59 12.07 13.06
C VAL A 33 4.95 12.84 14.33
N GLU A 34 5.60 12.20 15.30
CA GLU A 34 6.06 12.88 16.52
C GLU A 34 7.05 13.99 16.20
N HIS A 35 7.97 13.75 15.28
CA HIS A 35 8.94 14.76 14.85
C HIS A 35 8.26 15.97 14.21
N ILE A 36 7.21 15.77 13.41
CA ILE A 36 6.40 16.87 12.84
C ILE A 36 5.67 17.62 13.96
N MET A 37 5.08 16.92 14.93
CA MET A 37 4.40 17.56 16.06
C MET A 37 5.34 18.36 16.95
N ARG A 38 6.60 17.91 17.10
CA ARG A 38 7.58 18.54 18.00
C ARG A 38 8.41 19.63 17.33
N CYS A 39 8.79 19.42 16.07
CA CYS A 39 9.78 20.23 15.35
C CYS A 39 9.23 20.83 14.04
N GLY A 40 7.97 20.55 13.68
CA GLY A 40 7.34 21.11 12.50
C GLY A 40 7.16 22.61 12.60
N PHE A 41 7.40 23.30 11.48
CA PHE A 41 7.11 24.72 11.36
C PHE A 41 5.76 24.91 10.68
N LYS A 42 5.04 25.97 11.09
CA LYS A 42 3.75 26.31 10.50
C LYS A 42 3.97 26.83 9.08
N LYS A 43 3.52 26.06 8.09
CA LYS A 43 3.57 26.44 6.68
C LYS A 43 2.29 25.96 6.04
N ASP A 44 1.47 26.92 5.64
CA ASP A 44 0.12 26.65 5.17
C ASP A 44 -0.32 27.78 4.21
N CYS A 45 -0.79 27.41 3.03
CA CYS A 45 -1.36 28.31 2.02
C CYS A 45 -2.90 28.19 1.93
N THR A 46 -3.51 27.30 2.71
CA THR A 46 -4.93 26.93 2.65
C THR A 46 -5.75 27.37 3.87
N GLY A 47 -5.09 27.82 4.95
CA GLY A 47 -5.74 28.29 6.18
C GLY A 47 -6.16 27.17 7.16
N THR A 48 -5.73 25.94 6.91
CA THR A 48 -6.05 24.72 7.68
C THR A 48 -5.14 24.50 8.90
N GLY A 49 -4.04 25.24 9.04
CA GLY A 49 -3.15 25.18 10.21
C GLY A 49 -2.13 24.04 10.19
N THR A 50 -1.50 23.78 9.05
CA THR A 50 -0.58 22.64 8.87
C THR A 50 0.82 22.88 9.47
N LEU A 51 1.37 21.86 10.15
CA LEU A 51 2.78 21.77 10.56
C LEU A 51 3.56 20.93 9.55
N SER A 52 4.70 21.44 9.08
CA SER A 52 5.51 20.82 8.04
C SER A 52 6.97 20.64 8.48
N VAL A 53 7.61 19.55 8.03
CA VAL A 53 9.05 19.32 8.09
C VAL A 53 9.51 18.86 6.71
N LEU A 54 10.62 19.40 6.20
CA LEU A 54 11.16 19.05 4.88
C LEU A 54 12.21 17.93 5.00
N GLY A 55 12.16 16.94 4.10
CA GLY A 55 13.24 15.96 3.91
C GLY A 55 13.25 14.83 4.93
N MET A 56 12.15 14.10 5.05
CA MET A 56 12.04 12.94 5.93
C MET A 56 12.18 11.65 5.13
N GLN A 57 13.01 10.73 5.60
CA GLN A 57 13.22 9.42 4.98
C GLN A 57 12.83 8.32 5.96
N ALA A 58 12.15 7.28 5.46
CA ALA A 58 11.91 6.04 6.17
C ALA A 58 12.39 4.87 5.31
N ARG A 59 12.88 3.81 5.95
CA ARG A 59 13.31 2.58 5.29
C ARG A 59 12.53 1.42 5.88
N TYR A 60 11.52 0.96 5.15
CA TYR A 60 10.70 -0.18 5.56
C TYR A 60 11.39 -1.48 5.15
N ASN A 61 11.60 -2.37 6.12
CA ASN A 61 12.11 -3.71 5.85
C ASN A 61 10.96 -4.55 5.24
N LEU A 62 11.10 -4.88 3.96
CA LEU A 62 10.19 -5.74 3.20
C LEU A 62 10.48 -7.20 3.53
N ARG A 63 10.23 -7.61 4.79
CA ARG A 63 10.54 -8.94 5.34
C ARG A 63 10.59 -10.05 4.29
N ASP A 64 11.66 -10.83 4.34
CA ASP A 64 11.88 -11.95 3.45
C ASP A 64 10.98 -13.14 3.83
N TYR A 65 9.91 -13.33 3.05
CA TYR A 65 9.00 -14.48 3.13
C TYR A 65 9.27 -15.47 1.99
N LEU A 66 10.49 -15.50 1.41
CA LEU A 66 10.84 -16.38 0.29
C LEU A 66 10.46 -17.84 0.59
N GLY A 67 9.61 -18.40 -0.28
CA GLY A 67 9.15 -19.80 -0.21
C GLY A 67 8.01 -20.06 0.79
N GLN A 68 7.46 -19.04 1.44
CA GLN A 68 6.35 -19.20 2.39
C GLN A 68 5.02 -18.68 1.81
N GLY A 69 3.93 -19.37 2.13
CA GLY A 69 2.59 -18.97 1.72
C GLY A 69 2.28 -19.22 0.25
N VAL A 70 1.33 -18.46 -0.29
CA VAL A 70 0.90 -18.54 -1.68
C VAL A 70 1.20 -17.22 -2.36
N ASP A 71 2.09 -17.24 -3.35
CA ASP A 71 2.32 -16.09 -4.22
C ASP A 71 1.16 -15.93 -5.21
N GLN A 72 0.17 -15.16 -4.79
CA GLN A 72 -1.01 -14.87 -5.61
C GLN A 72 -0.67 -13.98 -6.81
N LEU A 73 0.32 -13.09 -6.69
CA LEU A 73 0.68 -12.17 -7.77
C LEU A 73 1.36 -12.93 -8.91
N GLN A 74 2.31 -13.80 -8.59
CA GLN A 74 2.96 -14.65 -9.59
C GLN A 74 1.94 -15.57 -10.26
N LYS A 75 1.04 -16.19 -9.48
CA LYS A 75 -0.06 -17.01 -10.03
C LYS A 75 -0.94 -16.22 -11.00
N VAL A 76 -1.32 -14.99 -10.67
CA VAL A 76 -2.08 -14.11 -11.57
C VAL A 76 -1.34 -13.89 -12.88
N ILE A 77 -0.04 -13.53 -12.81
CA ILE A 77 0.78 -13.27 -14.00
C ILE A 77 0.90 -14.55 -14.85
N ASP A 78 1.14 -15.69 -14.23
CA ASP A 78 1.27 -16.97 -14.92
C ASP A 78 -0.04 -17.38 -15.58
N THR A 79 -1.16 -17.30 -14.86
CA THR A 79 -2.49 -17.63 -15.41
C THR A 79 -2.84 -16.69 -16.58
N ILE A 80 -2.53 -15.40 -16.50
CA ILE A 80 -2.75 -14.47 -17.63
C ILE A 80 -1.95 -14.91 -18.87
N LYS A 81 -0.72 -15.40 -18.68
CA LYS A 81 0.14 -15.87 -19.79
C LYS A 81 -0.31 -17.23 -20.36
N THR A 82 -0.74 -18.15 -19.50
CA THR A 82 -1.04 -19.54 -19.91
C THR A 82 -2.51 -19.77 -20.29
N SER A 83 -3.44 -19.12 -19.59
CA SER A 83 -4.89 -19.29 -19.74
C SER A 83 -5.62 -17.97 -19.49
N PRO A 84 -5.50 -16.99 -20.42
CA PRO A 84 -6.07 -15.64 -20.25
C PRO A 84 -7.60 -15.61 -20.10
N ASP A 85 -8.30 -16.64 -20.60
CA ASP A 85 -9.76 -16.75 -20.54
C ASP A 85 -10.26 -17.27 -19.18
N ASP A 86 -9.35 -17.53 -18.23
CA ASP A 86 -9.72 -18.00 -16.90
C ASP A 86 -10.50 -16.91 -16.14
N ARG A 87 -11.62 -17.33 -15.53
CA ARG A 87 -12.48 -16.47 -14.72
C ARG A 87 -12.03 -16.39 -13.26
N ARG A 88 -10.95 -17.07 -12.89
CA ARG A 88 -10.44 -17.21 -11.52
C ARG A 88 -9.12 -16.48 -11.29
N ILE A 89 -8.78 -15.53 -12.15
CA ILE A 89 -7.59 -14.70 -12.01
C ILE A 89 -7.86 -13.66 -10.91
N ILE A 90 -7.69 -14.07 -9.65
CA ILE A 90 -8.07 -13.31 -8.46
C ILE A 90 -6.88 -13.19 -7.52
N MET A 91 -6.71 -12.00 -6.94
CA MET A 91 -5.82 -11.75 -5.81
C MET A 91 -6.65 -11.25 -4.62
N CYS A 92 -6.53 -11.93 -3.48
CA CYS A 92 -7.31 -11.66 -2.28
C CYS A 92 -6.41 -11.32 -1.10
N ALA A 93 -6.63 -10.15 -0.48
CA ALA A 93 -5.95 -9.73 0.75
C ALA A 93 -6.78 -10.06 2.00
N TRP A 94 -8.05 -10.47 1.84
CA TRP A 94 -8.94 -10.79 2.95
C TRP A 94 -8.72 -12.23 3.43
N ASN A 95 -7.86 -12.40 4.44
CA ASN A 95 -7.61 -13.69 5.09
C ASN A 95 -8.29 -13.75 6.47
N PRO A 96 -9.43 -14.46 6.63
CA PRO A 96 -10.15 -14.56 7.90
C PRO A 96 -9.31 -15.05 9.09
N LYS A 97 -8.33 -15.93 8.84
CA LYS A 97 -7.45 -16.47 9.88
C LYS A 97 -6.52 -15.40 10.45
N ASP A 98 -6.07 -14.49 9.59
CA ASP A 98 -5.09 -13.46 9.95
C ASP A 98 -5.75 -12.14 10.33
N LEU A 99 -7.07 -11.98 10.18
CA LEU A 99 -7.78 -10.75 10.55
C LEU A 99 -7.48 -10.25 11.98
N PRO A 100 -7.43 -11.12 13.02
CA PRO A 100 -7.11 -10.67 14.38
C PRO A 100 -5.65 -10.23 14.56
N LEU A 101 -4.76 -10.60 13.63
CA LEU A 101 -3.34 -10.25 13.65
C LEU A 101 -3.05 -8.95 12.87
N MET A 102 -3.99 -8.49 12.05
CA MET A 102 -3.83 -7.26 11.27
C MET A 102 -4.10 -6.03 12.14
N ALA A 103 -3.22 -5.02 12.06
CA ALA A 103 -3.44 -3.73 12.73
C ALA A 103 -4.76 -3.07 12.30
N LEU A 104 -5.08 -3.17 11.00
CA LEU A 104 -6.37 -2.81 10.43
C LEU A 104 -6.71 -3.81 9.31
N PRO A 105 -7.94 -4.36 9.27
CA PRO A 105 -8.37 -5.22 8.17
C PRO A 105 -8.25 -4.49 6.82
N SER A 106 -7.82 -5.19 5.76
CA SER A 106 -7.63 -4.57 4.44
C SER A 106 -8.91 -3.88 3.95
N CYS A 107 -8.80 -2.62 3.50
CA CYS A 107 -9.90 -1.94 2.82
C CYS A 107 -10.14 -2.55 1.43
N HIS A 108 -9.09 -3.01 0.75
CA HIS A 108 -9.15 -3.69 -0.56
C HIS A 108 -9.25 -5.20 -0.33
N ALA A 109 -10.45 -5.77 -0.43
CA ALA A 109 -10.62 -7.17 -0.04
C ALA A 109 -10.07 -8.11 -1.13
N LEU A 110 -10.39 -7.83 -2.40
CA LEU A 110 -9.94 -8.60 -3.54
C LEU A 110 -9.87 -7.74 -4.80
N CYS A 111 -9.04 -8.17 -5.75
CA CYS A 111 -9.13 -7.74 -7.13
C CYS A 111 -9.18 -8.94 -8.06
N GLN A 112 -9.93 -8.80 -9.15
CA GLN A 112 -10.07 -9.79 -10.20
C GLN A 112 -9.59 -9.20 -11.51
N PHE A 113 -8.81 -9.98 -12.25
CA PHE A 113 -8.36 -9.62 -13.59
C PHE A 113 -9.17 -10.38 -14.64
N TYR A 114 -9.32 -9.74 -15.79
CA TYR A 114 -10.04 -10.30 -16.92
C TYR A 114 -9.33 -9.89 -18.20
N VAL A 115 -9.16 -10.84 -19.12
CA VAL A 115 -8.55 -10.59 -20.42
C VAL A 115 -9.60 -10.81 -21.50
N ALA A 116 -9.78 -9.82 -22.37
CA ALA A 116 -10.58 -9.95 -23.58
C ALA A 116 -9.96 -9.11 -24.69
N ASN A 117 -10.01 -9.57 -25.94
CA ASN A 117 -9.49 -8.84 -27.10
C ASN A 117 -8.01 -8.39 -26.95
N ARG A 118 -7.18 -9.18 -26.25
CA ARG A 118 -5.79 -8.84 -25.87
C ARG A 118 -5.66 -7.58 -25.01
N GLU A 119 -6.72 -7.23 -24.29
CA GLU A 119 -6.71 -6.15 -23.32
C GLU A 119 -6.97 -6.69 -21.91
N LEU A 120 -6.23 -6.16 -20.95
CA LEU A 120 -6.33 -6.50 -19.53
C LEU A 120 -7.23 -5.48 -18.83
N SER A 121 -8.24 -6.00 -18.14
CA SER A 121 -9.09 -5.26 -17.21
C SER A 121 -8.84 -5.72 -15.78
N CYS A 122 -9.07 -4.82 -14.82
CA CYS A 122 -9.00 -5.13 -13.40
C CYS A 122 -10.26 -4.60 -12.70
N GLN A 123 -10.88 -5.45 -11.90
CA GLN A 123 -11.98 -5.09 -11.01
C GLN A 123 -11.50 -5.14 -9.56
N LEU A 124 -11.55 -4.01 -8.86
CA LEU A 124 -11.25 -3.92 -7.43
C LEU A 124 -12.54 -3.93 -6.62
N TYR A 125 -12.61 -4.84 -5.65
CA TYR A 125 -13.62 -4.79 -4.60
C TYR A 125 -13.03 -4.16 -3.34
N GLN A 126 -13.56 -3.01 -2.98
CA GLN A 126 -13.13 -2.29 -1.78
C GLN A 126 -14.27 -2.24 -0.77
N ARG A 127 -14.04 -2.79 0.43
CA ARG A 127 -15.05 -2.89 1.50
C ARG A 127 -15.35 -1.58 2.21
N SER A 128 -14.47 -0.59 2.08
CA SER A 128 -14.58 0.71 2.76
C SER A 128 -13.67 1.73 2.11
N GLY A 129 -14.17 2.94 1.83
CA GLY A 129 -13.47 3.96 1.06
C GLY A 129 -13.75 5.37 1.53
N VAL A 130 -12.69 6.12 1.85
CA VAL A 130 -12.79 7.55 2.16
C VAL A 130 -12.70 8.34 0.86
N MET A 131 -13.84 8.85 0.38
CA MET A 131 -14.01 9.44 -0.95
C MET A 131 -13.08 10.63 -1.24
N GLY A 132 -12.83 11.50 -0.26
CA GLY A 132 -12.06 12.73 -0.47
C GLY A 132 -10.53 12.59 -0.47
N LEU A 133 -10.00 11.47 0.02
CA LEU A 133 -8.55 11.28 0.21
C LEU A 133 -8.08 9.90 -0.26
N GLY A 134 -8.64 8.84 0.33
CA GLY A 134 -8.19 7.48 0.06
C GLY A 134 -8.61 6.97 -1.31
N VAL A 135 -9.81 7.31 -1.78
CA VAL A 135 -10.34 6.78 -3.05
C VAL A 135 -9.54 7.20 -4.28
N PRO A 136 -9.17 8.49 -4.47
CA PRO A 136 -8.32 8.90 -5.58
C PRO A 136 -6.98 8.15 -5.61
N PHE A 137 -6.32 8.03 -4.45
CA PHE A 137 -5.06 7.31 -4.33
C PHE A 137 -5.22 5.81 -4.66
N ASN A 138 -6.32 5.19 -4.20
CA ASN A 138 -6.61 3.79 -4.49
C ASN A 138 -6.88 3.54 -5.97
N ILE A 139 -7.58 4.45 -6.66
CA ILE A 139 -7.80 4.35 -8.10
C ILE A 139 -6.45 4.40 -8.84
N ALA A 140 -5.61 5.37 -8.51
CA ALA A 140 -4.28 5.49 -9.10
C ALA A 140 -3.42 4.24 -8.84
N SER A 141 -3.46 3.70 -7.62
CA SER A 141 -2.69 2.52 -7.22
C SER A 141 -3.04 1.27 -8.04
N TYR A 142 -4.32 0.95 -8.19
CA TYR A 142 -4.74 -0.24 -8.93
C TYR A 142 -4.73 -0.04 -10.46
N ALA A 143 -4.91 1.19 -10.94
CA ALA A 143 -4.66 1.51 -12.35
C ALA A 143 -3.19 1.27 -12.70
N LEU A 144 -2.26 1.73 -11.84
CA LEU A 144 -0.83 1.48 -12.00
C LEU A 144 -0.49 -0.01 -11.94
N LEU A 145 -1.05 -0.75 -10.96
CA LEU A 145 -0.86 -2.20 -10.87
C LEU A 145 -1.31 -2.91 -12.17
N THR A 146 -2.49 -2.54 -12.69
CA THR A 146 -3.01 -3.12 -13.93
C THR A 146 -2.10 -2.80 -15.11
N TYR A 147 -1.56 -1.57 -15.18
CA TYR A 147 -0.60 -1.18 -16.21
C TYR A 147 0.69 -1.99 -16.13
N MET A 148 1.24 -2.20 -14.92
CA MET A 148 2.45 -3.00 -14.71
C MET A 148 2.25 -4.46 -15.14
N ILE A 149 1.12 -5.07 -14.76
CA ILE A 149 0.80 -6.46 -15.15
C ILE A 149 0.59 -6.55 -16.66
N ALA A 150 -0.14 -5.62 -17.26
CA ALA A 150 -0.33 -5.56 -18.72
C ALA A 150 1.01 -5.46 -19.46
N HIS A 151 1.93 -4.62 -18.98
CA HIS A 151 3.27 -4.47 -19.55
C HIS A 151 4.08 -5.78 -19.48
N ILE A 152 4.10 -6.46 -18.34
CA ILE A 152 4.85 -7.73 -18.13
C ILE A 152 4.24 -8.88 -18.96
N THR A 153 2.94 -8.84 -19.22
CA THR A 153 2.20 -9.87 -19.97
C THR A 153 2.08 -9.56 -21.46
N GLY A 154 2.52 -8.38 -21.92
CA GLY A 154 2.42 -7.94 -23.31
C GLY A 154 1.00 -7.60 -23.77
N LEU A 155 0.09 -7.31 -22.83
CA LEU A 155 -1.29 -6.95 -23.10
C LEU A 155 -1.49 -5.44 -23.16
N LYS A 156 -2.55 -4.99 -23.83
CA LYS A 156 -2.99 -3.59 -23.77
C LYS A 156 -3.80 -3.35 -22.50
N LEU A 157 -3.77 -2.12 -21.99
CA LEU A 157 -4.65 -1.73 -20.90
C LEU A 157 -6.06 -1.47 -21.45
N SER A 158 -7.08 -1.99 -20.77
CA SER A 158 -8.49 -1.68 -21.06
C SER A 158 -9.11 -0.83 -19.96
N CYS A 159 -9.87 -1.43 -19.04
CA CYS A 159 -10.67 -0.74 -18.05
C CYS A 159 -10.28 -1.13 -16.62
N PHE A 160 -10.25 -0.13 -15.73
CA PHE A 160 -10.23 -0.35 -14.29
C PHE A 160 -11.62 -0.08 -13.73
N GLN A 161 -12.22 -1.12 -13.15
CA GLN A 161 -13.52 -1.06 -12.52
C GLN A 161 -13.37 -1.14 -11.00
N LYS A 162 -14.19 -0.37 -10.30
CA LYS A 162 -14.10 -0.24 -8.85
C LYS A 162 -15.47 -0.39 -8.26
N THR A 163 -15.65 -1.46 -7.47
CA THR A 163 -16.92 -1.81 -6.85
C THR A 163 -16.83 -1.56 -5.34
N TRP A 164 -17.91 -1.01 -4.82
CA TRP A 164 -18.12 -0.69 -3.41
C TRP A 164 -19.49 -1.22 -2.99
N LEU A 165 -19.61 -1.63 -1.72
CA LEU A 165 -20.88 -1.74 -1.00
C LEU A 165 -21.03 -0.55 -0.06
#